data_AF-A0A533UX79-F1
#
_entry.id   AF-A0A533UX79-F1
#
_cell.length_a   1.000
_cell.length_b   1.000
_cell.length_c   1.000
_cell.angle_alpha   90.00
_cell.angle_beta   90.00
_cell.angle_gamma   90.00
#
_symmetry.space_group_name_H-M   'P 1'
#
loop_
_entity.id
_entity.type
_entity.pdbx_description
1 polymer ?
#
loop_
_entity_poly.entity_id
_entity_poly.type
_entity_poly.pdbx_seq_one_letter_code
_entity_poly.pdbx_strand_id
1 'polypeptide(L)'
;MEKPKPKVTPIVIPDDKLQFLKKKLDDPDLSQSIKREFVKEIMGGECVMCQGMPTKIASYDMDGITLIEKYCDKCFEESNF
;
A
#
# COMPACT_ATOMS: atom_id res chain seq x y z
N MET A 1 11.62 -11.92 17.63
CA MET A 1 12.63 -11.21 16.84
C MET A 1 12.08 -9.82 16.58
N GLU A 2 12.80 -8.78 16.94
CA GLU A 2 12.45 -7.42 16.54
C GLU A 2 12.68 -7.29 15.03
N LYS A 3 11.73 -6.65 14.32
CA LYS A 3 11.93 -6.39 12.89
C LYS A 3 13.08 -5.38 12.75
N PRO A 4 13.99 -5.57 11.78
CA PRO A 4 15.04 -4.60 11.51
C PRO A 4 14.42 -3.28 11.03
N LYS A 5 15.19 -2.20 11.09
CA LYS A 5 14.72 -0.91 10.56
C LYS A 5 14.47 -1.02 9.05
N PRO A 6 13.26 -0.73 8.56
CA PRO A 6 12.98 -0.88 7.13
C PRO A 6 13.61 0.23 6.31
N LYS A 7 13.92 -0.08 5.05
CA LYS A 7 14.09 0.94 4.00
C LYS A 7 12.71 1.36 3.50
N VAL A 8 12.40 2.64 3.61
CA VAL A 8 11.08 3.18 3.26
C VAL A 8 11.18 3.99 1.97
N THR A 9 10.28 3.71 1.04
CA THR A 9 10.20 4.40 -0.25
C THR A 9 8.74 4.76 -0.58
N PRO A 10 8.48 5.90 -1.24
CA PRO A 10 7.14 6.22 -1.71
C PRO A 10 6.73 5.31 -2.85
N ILE A 11 5.43 5.00 -2.94
CA ILE A 11 4.84 4.38 -4.12
C ILE A 11 4.66 5.47 -5.18
N VAL A 12 5.39 5.34 -6.28
CA VAL A 12 5.26 6.24 -7.44
C VAL A 12 4.44 5.52 -8.50
N ILE A 13 3.28 6.07 -8.83
CA ILE A 13 2.43 5.60 -9.92
C ILE A 13 2.23 6.70 -10.96
N PRO A 14 2.07 6.35 -12.24
CA PRO A 14 1.64 7.29 -13.27
C PRO A 14 0.31 7.98 -12.92
N ASP A 15 0.21 9.28 -13.24
CA ASP A 15 -0.96 10.11 -12.91
C ASP A 15 -2.26 9.60 -13.52
N ASP A 16 -2.21 9.05 -14.74
CA ASP A 16 -3.35 8.45 -15.43
C ASP A 16 -3.92 7.25 -14.65
N LYS A 17 -3.03 6.40 -14.12
CA LYS A 17 -3.43 5.27 -13.26
C LYS A 17 -4.00 5.74 -11.93
N LEU A 18 -3.42 6.79 -11.34
CA LEU A 18 -3.93 7.38 -10.10
C LEU A 18 -5.33 7.96 -10.31
N GLN A 19 -5.56 8.69 -11.39
CA GLN A 19 -6.86 9.27 -11.73
C GLN A 19 -7.90 8.18 -12.01
N PHE A 20 -7.52 7.13 -12.75
CA PHE A 20 -8.37 5.97 -12.98
C PHE A 20 -8.77 5.32 -11.65
N LEU A 21 -7.80 5.07 -10.77
CA LEU A 21 -8.06 4.44 -9.47
C LEU A 21 -9.01 5.29 -8.63
N LYS A 22 -8.78 6.61 -8.52
CA LYS A 22 -9.67 7.53 -7.81
C LYS A 22 -11.11 7.44 -8.32
N LYS A 23 -11.30 7.49 -9.65
CA LYS A 23 -12.61 7.35 -10.28
C LYS A 23 -13.32 6.04 -9.88
N LYS A 24 -12.59 4.93 -9.80
CA LYS A 24 -13.15 3.62 -9.38
C LYS A 24 -13.48 3.58 -7.89
N LEU A 25 -12.69 4.23 -7.05
CA LEU A 25 -12.94 4.25 -5.61
C LEU A 25 -14.13 5.14 -5.24
N ASP A 26 -14.35 6.22 -5.99
CA ASP A 26 -15.47 7.15 -5.77
C ASP A 26 -16.80 6.64 -6.36
N ASP A 27 -16.76 5.60 -7.19
CA ASP A 27 -17.94 5.01 -7.84
C ASP A 27 -18.84 4.30 -6.80
N PRO A 28 -20.07 4.78 -6.53
CA PRO A 28 -20.95 4.18 -5.53
C PRO A 28 -21.49 2.80 -5.97
N ASP A 29 -21.47 2.50 -7.27
CA ASP A 29 -22.02 1.25 -7.82
C ASP A 29 -21.02 0.09 -7.73
N LEU A 30 -19.74 0.37 -7.44
CA LEU A 30 -18.72 -0.64 -7.25
C LEU A 30 -18.70 -1.18 -5.81
N SER A 31 -18.71 -2.51 -5.70
CA SER A 31 -18.55 -3.17 -4.41
C SER A 31 -17.17 -2.89 -3.81
N GLN A 32 -17.10 -2.95 -2.47
CA GLN A 32 -15.83 -2.79 -1.75
C GLN A 32 -14.79 -3.85 -2.14
N SER A 33 -15.22 -5.06 -2.50
CA SER A 33 -14.31 -6.10 -2.99
C SER A 33 -13.67 -5.73 -4.33
N ILE A 34 -14.45 -5.21 -5.28
CA ILE A 34 -13.93 -4.77 -6.58
C ILE A 34 -12.98 -3.58 -6.40
N LYS A 35 -13.34 -2.62 -5.54
CA LYS A 35 -12.47 -1.47 -5.20
C LYS A 35 -11.12 -1.92 -4.66
N ARG A 36 -11.09 -2.94 -3.79
CA ARG A 36 -9.87 -3.53 -3.26
C ARG A 36 -9.01 -4.18 -4.33
N GLU A 37 -9.61 -4.91 -5.27
CA GLU A 37 -8.85 -5.49 -6.39
C GLU A 37 -8.19 -4.41 -7.25
N PHE A 38 -8.87 -3.29 -7.55
CA PHE A 38 -8.22 -2.17 -8.24
C PHE A 38 -7.04 -1.57 -7.46
N VAL A 39 -7.15 -1.47 -6.14
CA VAL A 39 -6.03 -1.03 -5.29
C VAL A 39 -4.87 -2.00 -5.40
N LYS A 40 -5.11 -3.31 -5.29
CA LYS A 40 -4.05 -4.33 -5.41
C LYS A 40 -3.37 -4.30 -6.77
N GLU A 41 -4.15 -4.22 -7.84
CA GLU A 41 -3.63 -4.22 -9.21
C GLU A 41 -2.76 -2.99 -9.51
N ILE A 42 -3.19 -1.81 -9.07
CA ILE A 42 -2.51 -0.55 -9.41
C ILE A 42 -1.38 -0.23 -8.43
N MET A 43 -1.61 -0.47 -7.14
CA MET A 43 -0.65 -0.15 -6.06
C MET A 43 0.29 -1.32 -5.74
N GLY A 44 0.07 -2.49 -6.35
CA GLY A 44 0.82 -3.71 -6.09
C GLY A 44 0.52 -4.34 -4.73
N GLY A 45 -0.60 -3.99 -4.10
CA GLY A 45 -1.03 -4.49 -2.79
C GLY A 45 -1.84 -3.47 -2.01
N GLU A 46 -2.15 -3.80 -0.75
CA GLU A 46 -2.92 -2.96 0.15
C GLU A 46 -2.07 -2.48 1.33
N CYS A 47 -2.55 -1.47 2.05
CA CYS A 47 -1.98 -1.17 3.36
C CYS A 47 -2.16 -2.38 4.29
N VAL A 48 -1.07 -2.89 4.86
CA VAL A 48 -1.08 -4.08 5.71
C VAL A 48 -1.92 -3.90 6.98
N MET A 49 -2.12 -2.65 7.43
CA MET A 49 -2.84 -2.34 8.66
C MET A 49 -4.35 -2.14 8.44
N CYS A 50 -4.74 -1.36 7.43
CA CYS A 50 -6.14 -0.97 7.23
C CYS A 50 -6.78 -1.54 5.96
N GLN A 51 -6.04 -2.30 5.14
CA GLN A 51 -6.47 -2.83 3.84
C GLN A 51 -6.89 -1.73 2.83
N GLY A 52 -6.49 -0.48 3.10
CA GLY A 52 -6.74 0.67 2.23
C GLY A 52 -5.63 0.89 1.20
N MET A 53 -5.68 2.06 0.55
CA MET A 53 -4.68 2.48 -0.43
C MET A 53 -3.32 2.75 0.25
N PRO A 54 -2.25 2.03 -0.09
CA PRO A 54 -0.93 2.32 0.42
C PRO A 54 -0.26 3.47 -0.34
N THR A 55 0.64 4.18 0.32
CA THR A 55 1.47 5.27 -0.25
C THR A 55 2.96 5.02 -0.04
N LYS A 56 3.33 4.07 0.82
CA LYS A 56 4.71 3.74 1.19
C LYS A 56 4.97 2.24 1.07
N ILE A 57 6.18 1.89 0.67
CA ILE A 57 6.75 0.54 0.73
C ILE A 57 7.82 0.52 1.82
N ALA A 58 7.66 -0.36 2.80
CA ALA A 58 8.66 -0.71 3.79
C ALA A 58 9.31 -2.05 3.40
N SER A 59 10.63 -2.03 3.22
CA SER A 59 11.42 -3.21 2.87
C SER A 59 12.33 -3.59 4.03
N TYR A 60 12.20 -4.81 4.54
CA TYR A 60 13.00 -5.35 5.63
C TYR A 60 13.93 -6.42 5.09
N ASP A 61 15.22 -6.28 5.39
CA ASP A 61 16.20 -7.33 5.14
C ASP A 61 16.19 -8.32 6.31
N MET A 62 15.72 -9.54 6.07
CA MET A 62 15.63 -10.60 7.06
C MET A 62 16.58 -11.74 6.71
N ASP A 63 17.88 -11.49 6.88
CA ASP A 63 18.95 -12.49 6.76
C ASP A 63 18.80 -13.41 5.53
N GLY A 64 18.75 -12.80 4.35
CA GLY A 64 18.70 -13.50 3.06
C GLY A 64 17.32 -13.57 2.40
N ILE A 65 16.28 -13.05 3.05
CA ILE A 65 14.98 -12.77 2.41
C ILE A 65 14.55 -11.32 2.62
N THR A 66 13.79 -10.76 1.67
CA THR A 66 13.24 -9.41 1.81
C THR A 66 11.74 -9.49 2.09
N LEU A 67 11.32 -8.98 3.25
CA LEU A 67 9.91 -8.76 3.55
C LEU A 67 9.50 -7.39 3.00
N ILE A 68 8.44 -7.36 2.18
CA ILE A 68 7.86 -6.13 1.64
C ILE A 68 6.49 -5.90 2.27
N GLU A 69 6.36 -4.81 3.02
CA GLU A 69 5.08 -4.35 3.56
C GLU A 69 4.71 -3.01 2.92
N LYS A 70 3.41 -2.78 2.78
CA LYS A 70 2.86 -1.55 2.21
C LYS A 70 2.01 -0.84 3.25
N TYR A 71 2.14 0.48 3.34
CA TYR A 71 1.45 1.30 4.33
C TYR A 71 0.84 2.54 3.70
N CYS A 72 -0.32 2.98 4.20
CA CYS A 72 -0.76 4.36 4.00
C CYS A 72 -0.03 5.29 4.97
N ASP A 73 -0.08 6.60 4.74
CA ASP A 73 0.68 7.56 5.56
C ASP A 73 0.32 7.49 7.04
N LYS A 74 -0.97 7.47 7.35
CA LYS A 74 -1.47 7.36 8.72
C LYS A 74 -0.96 6.09 9.42
N CYS A 75 -1.16 4.94 8.81
CA CYS A 75 -0.78 3.67 9.43
C CYS A 75 0.74 3.49 9.53
N PHE A 76 1.51 4.14 8.64
CA PHE A 76 2.97 4.16 8.71
C PHE A 76 3.47 4.95 9.94
N GLU A 77 2.84 6.08 10.24
CA GLU A 77 3.16 6.89 11.43
C GLU A 77 2.79 6.14 12.72
N GLU A 78 1.68 5.41 12.71
CA GLU A 78 1.21 4.61 13.85
C GLU A 78 2.02 3.32 14.07
N SER A 79 2.71 2.81 13.04
CA SER A 79 3.42 1.52 13.12
C SER A 79 4.72 1.53 13.92
N ASN A 80 5.13 2.67 14.51
CA ASN A 80 6.28 2.82 15.43
C ASN A 80 7.53 2.02 14.99
N PHE A 81 8.05 2.30 13.79
CA PHE A 81 9.32 1.76 13.29
C PHE A 81 10.55 2.41 13.92
#